data_AF-A0A7J4K3Q8-F1
#
_entry.id   AF-A0A7J4K3Q8-F1
#
_cell.length_a   1.000
_cell.length_b   1.000
_cell.length_c   1.000
_cell.angle_alpha   90.00
_cell.angle_beta   90.00
_cell.angle_gamma   90.00
#
_symmetry.space_group_name_H-M   'P 1'
#
loop_
_entity.id
_entity.type
_entity.pdbx_description
1 polymer ?
#
loop_
_entity_poly.entity_id
_entity_poly.type
_entity_poly.pdbx_seq_one_letter_code
_entity_poly.pdbx_strand_id
1 'polypeptide(L)'
;MVKSSSVRSEKKKKSARRLKVMPDVHMARGDGSIIGTYDYKSKDIPITIVIRKTPGMFVPIYEVSISSISRATEFILERIRLELIRQVNLGIMDIIEMKRAEAAEEKFKDTIKTLVEKYFPDQDDETRGFLTSYLIAKSLGLGTIELLMDDVMLEEIVINQATDPVWVYHKQHGWLRTTIYLRDEDQIR
;
A
#
# COMPACT_ATOMS: atom_id res chain seq x y z
N MET A 1 -70.26 -10.44 20.40
CA MET A 1 -69.39 -11.31 19.58
C MET A 1 -68.24 -10.46 19.05
N VAL A 2 -67.13 -10.40 19.79
CA VAL A 2 -65.95 -9.60 19.48
C VAL A 2 -64.81 -10.60 19.28
N LYS A 3 -64.19 -10.57 18.09
CA LYS A 3 -63.20 -11.57 17.66
C LYS A 3 -61.89 -11.39 18.43
N SER A 4 -61.53 -12.43 19.14
CA SER A 4 -60.25 -12.68 19.79
C SER A 4 -59.23 -13.31 18.83
N SER A 5 -57.95 -13.01 19.11
CA SER A 5 -56.77 -13.86 18.85
C SER A 5 -56.15 -13.84 17.44
N SER A 6 -55.01 -13.15 17.29
CA SER A 6 -53.69 -13.80 17.40
C SER A 6 -52.60 -12.91 16.79
N VAL A 7 -51.64 -12.55 17.64
CA VAL A 7 -50.38 -11.84 17.34
C VAL A 7 -49.61 -12.59 16.24
N ARG A 8 -49.26 -11.89 15.15
CA ARG A 8 -48.37 -12.39 14.09
C ARG A 8 -46.99 -11.76 14.29
N SER A 9 -46.04 -12.57 14.73
CA SER A 9 -44.64 -12.22 14.91
C SER A 9 -43.94 -12.02 13.56
N GLU A 10 -43.41 -10.83 13.31
CA GLU A 10 -42.41 -10.60 12.25
C GLU A 10 -41.05 -11.17 12.70
N LYS A 11 -40.71 -12.37 12.21
CA LYS A 11 -39.37 -12.94 12.31
C LYS A 11 -38.63 -12.80 10.97
N LYS A 12 -37.57 -11.99 11.02
CA LYS A 12 -36.36 -11.97 10.17
C LYS A 12 -36.17 -13.22 9.29
N LYS A 13 -36.04 -13.01 7.98
CA LYS A 13 -35.19 -13.83 7.09
C LYS A 13 -34.36 -12.92 6.19
N LYS A 14 -33.20 -12.51 6.70
CA LYS A 14 -32.09 -12.01 5.87
C LYS A 14 -31.61 -13.17 5.00
N SER A 15 -31.79 -13.04 3.70
CA SER A 15 -31.26 -13.95 2.69
C SER A 15 -29.73 -13.95 2.77
N ALA A 16 -29.17 -15.07 3.21
CA ALA A 16 -27.74 -15.33 3.21
C ALA A 16 -27.27 -15.47 1.75
N ARG A 17 -26.78 -14.37 1.16
CA ARG A 17 -25.98 -14.43 -0.07
C ARG A 17 -24.65 -15.12 0.30
N ARG A 18 -24.57 -16.42 0.01
CA ARG A 18 -23.32 -17.19 -0.03
C ARG A 18 -22.29 -16.38 -0.80
N LEU A 19 -21.15 -16.07 -0.17
CA LEU A 19 -19.98 -15.57 -0.89
C LEU A 19 -19.67 -16.59 -1.99
N LYS A 20 -19.77 -16.14 -3.25
CA LYS A 20 -19.09 -16.84 -4.34
C LYS A 20 -17.60 -16.64 -4.09
N VAL A 21 -16.93 -17.70 -3.63
CA VAL A 21 -15.47 -17.80 -3.69
C VAL A 21 -15.09 -17.64 -5.16
N MET A 22 -14.39 -16.55 -5.47
CA MET A 22 -13.81 -16.34 -6.80
C MET A 22 -12.76 -17.45 -7.03
N PRO A 23 -12.68 -18.01 -8.23
CA PRO A 23 -11.77 -19.12 -8.49
C PRO A 23 -10.33 -18.67 -8.24
N ASP A 24 -9.59 -19.51 -7.52
CA ASP A 24 -8.16 -19.42 -7.26
C ASP A 24 -7.41 -18.94 -8.52
N VAL A 25 -6.96 -17.69 -8.52
CA VAL A 25 -5.85 -17.29 -9.37
C VAL A 25 -4.61 -17.83 -8.69
N HIS A 26 -4.27 -19.09 -9.00
CA HIS A 26 -2.94 -19.61 -8.77
C HIS A 26 -1.95 -18.72 -9.53
N MET A 27 -1.44 -17.66 -8.89
CA MET A 27 -0.26 -16.94 -9.35
C MET A 27 0.93 -17.90 -9.21
N ALA A 28 1.19 -18.66 -10.28
CA ALA A 28 2.42 -19.40 -10.41
C ALA A 28 3.58 -18.40 -10.42
N ARG A 29 4.19 -18.19 -9.25
CA ARG A 29 5.52 -17.60 -9.16
C ARG A 29 6.48 -18.59 -9.82
N GLY A 30 6.72 -18.48 -11.13
CA GLY A 30 7.79 -19.26 -11.77
C GLY A 30 7.79 -19.47 -13.29
N ASP A 31 6.75 -19.13 -14.05
CA ASP A 31 6.66 -19.53 -15.48
C ASP A 31 6.85 -18.40 -16.50
N GLY A 32 6.96 -17.14 -16.06
CA GLY A 32 7.12 -15.99 -16.94
C GLY A 32 8.58 -15.60 -17.19
N SER A 33 8.93 -15.30 -18.44
CA SER A 33 10.27 -14.81 -18.81
C SER A 33 10.46 -13.36 -18.39
N ILE A 34 11.64 -13.04 -17.86
CA ILE A 34 12.04 -11.66 -17.56
C ILE A 34 12.40 -10.98 -18.88
N ILE A 35 11.77 -9.84 -19.15
CA ILE A 35 11.98 -9.05 -20.37
C ILE A 35 12.57 -7.66 -20.08
N GLY A 36 12.65 -7.26 -18.82
CA GLY A 36 13.27 -6.02 -18.36
C GLY A 36 13.61 -6.10 -16.88
N THR A 37 14.73 -5.50 -16.50
CA THR A 37 15.12 -5.33 -15.10
C THR A 37 15.93 -4.06 -14.98
N TYR A 38 15.60 -3.22 -14.01
CA TYR A 38 16.37 -2.02 -13.68
C TYR A 38 16.11 -1.61 -12.24
N ASP A 39 17.04 -0.82 -11.72
CA ASP A 39 16.95 -0.25 -10.40
C ASP A 39 16.82 1.27 -10.51
N TYR A 40 16.08 1.87 -9.57
CA TYR A 40 16.07 3.30 -9.36
C TYR A 40 15.92 3.60 -7.87
N LYS A 41 16.04 4.88 -7.52
CA LYS A 41 15.96 5.34 -6.14
C LYS A 41 14.82 6.36 -6.04
N SER A 42 13.83 6.08 -5.19
CA SER A 42 12.80 7.04 -4.79
C SER A 42 13.18 7.57 -3.42
N LYS A 43 13.63 8.83 -3.33
CA LYS A 43 14.25 9.40 -2.11
C LYS A 43 15.38 8.51 -1.58
N ASP A 44 15.21 7.88 -0.42
CA ASP A 44 16.15 6.91 0.19
C ASP A 44 15.72 5.45 0.04
N ILE A 45 14.73 5.17 -0.81
CA ILE A 45 14.17 3.85 -1.03
C ILE A 45 14.78 3.25 -2.32
N PRO A 46 15.62 2.20 -2.20
CA PRO A 46 16.11 1.48 -3.37
C PRO A 46 15.01 0.56 -3.92
N ILE A 47 14.69 0.74 -5.20
CA ILE A 47 13.61 0.02 -5.87
C ILE A 47 14.18 -0.75 -7.04
N THR A 48 13.83 -2.03 -7.10
CA THR A 48 14.11 -2.92 -8.21
C THR A 48 12.82 -3.22 -8.95
N ILE A 49 12.84 -2.98 -10.25
CA ILE A 49 11.74 -3.29 -11.16
C ILE A 49 12.10 -4.54 -11.95
N VAL A 50 11.18 -5.50 -11.97
CA VAL A 50 11.26 -6.68 -12.85
C VAL A 50 10.02 -6.70 -13.74
N ILE A 51 10.23 -6.71 -15.04
CA ILE A 51 9.15 -6.82 -16.02
C ILE A 51 9.11 -8.25 -16.54
N ARG A 52 7.98 -8.92 -16.31
CA ARG A 52 7.80 -10.34 -16.60
C ARG A 52 6.69 -10.56 -17.62
N LYS A 53 6.99 -11.36 -18.65
CA LYS A 53 5.98 -11.84 -19.59
C LYS A 53 5.57 -13.26 -19.23
N THR A 54 4.35 -13.42 -18.74
CA THR A 54 3.78 -14.72 -18.37
C THR A 54 2.95 -15.31 -19.51
N PRO A 55 3.10 -16.59 -19.85
CA PRO A 55 2.24 -17.26 -20.82
C PRO A 55 0.75 -17.12 -20.48
N GLY A 56 -0.09 -16.82 -21.46
CA GLY A 56 -1.53 -16.65 -21.26
C GLY A 56 -1.98 -15.29 -20.71
N MET A 57 -1.04 -14.41 -20.33
CA MET A 57 -1.35 -13.02 -19.97
C MET A 57 -1.26 -12.12 -21.21
N PHE A 58 -2.24 -11.22 -21.37
CA PHE A 58 -2.28 -10.28 -22.49
C PHE A 58 -1.23 -9.17 -22.38
N VAL A 59 -0.88 -8.78 -21.15
CA VAL A 59 0.12 -7.75 -20.86
C VAL A 59 1.18 -8.29 -19.91
N PRO A 60 2.44 -7.82 -20.01
CA PRO A 60 3.47 -8.15 -19.03
C PRO A 60 3.16 -7.54 -17.65
N ILE A 61 3.78 -8.11 -16.64
CA ILE A 61 3.66 -7.70 -15.23
C ILE A 61 4.84 -6.80 -14.89
N TYR A 62 4.55 -5.66 -14.27
CA TYR A 62 5.51 -4.74 -13.68
C TYR A 62 5.61 -5.04 -12.17
N GLU A 63 6.65 -5.78 -11.77
CA GLU A 63 6.88 -6.20 -10.38
C GLU A 63 7.75 -5.15 -9.68
N VAL A 64 7.20 -4.49 -8.66
CA VAL A 64 7.93 -3.54 -7.81
C VAL A 64 8.46 -4.27 -6.59
N SER A 65 9.78 -4.24 -6.40
CA SER A 65 10.44 -4.77 -5.21
C SER A 65 11.24 -3.67 -4.52
N ILE A 66 10.97 -3.46 -3.23
CA ILE A 66 11.82 -2.63 -2.38
C ILE A 66 12.89 -3.56 -1.82
N SER A 67 14.11 -3.42 -2.35
CA SER A 67 15.25 -4.20 -1.90
C SER A 67 15.44 -3.99 -0.39
N SER A 68 15.80 -5.06 0.34
CA SER A 68 16.20 -5.08 1.77
C SER A 68 15.15 -5.16 2.90
N ILE A 69 13.83 -5.22 2.63
CA ILE A 69 12.85 -5.44 3.72
C ILE A 69 12.63 -6.94 3.96
N SER A 70 13.23 -7.48 5.01
CA SER A 70 12.95 -8.84 5.47
C SER A 70 11.58 -8.95 6.14
N ARG A 71 11.03 -10.17 6.26
CA ARG A 71 9.78 -10.39 7.00
C ARG A 71 9.87 -9.96 8.48
N ALA A 72 11.05 -10.09 9.08
CA ALA A 72 11.29 -9.62 10.45
C ALA A 72 11.26 -8.08 10.51
N THR A 73 11.89 -7.43 9.53
CA THR A 73 11.87 -5.96 9.39
C THR A 73 10.43 -5.46 9.20
N GLU A 74 9.64 -6.09 8.32
CA GLU A 74 8.23 -5.71 8.10
C GLU A 74 7.40 -5.80 9.39
N PHE A 75 7.63 -6.83 10.21
CA PHE A 75 6.95 -6.96 11.50
C PHE A 75 7.32 -5.85 12.49
N ILE A 76 8.58 -5.42 12.50
CA ILE A 76 9.03 -4.29 13.33
C ILE A 76 8.44 -2.98 12.79
N LEU A 77 8.46 -2.76 11.47
CA LEU A 77 7.85 -1.60 10.84
C LEU A 77 6.36 -1.48 11.16
N GLU A 78 5.63 -2.59 11.22
CA GLU A 78 4.24 -2.61 11.64
C GLU A 78 4.05 -2.22 13.11
N ARG A 79 4.97 -2.62 14.00
CA ARG A 79 4.97 -2.16 15.40
C ARG A 79 5.21 -0.65 15.50
N ILE A 80 6.17 -0.13 14.72
CA ILE A 80 6.44 1.31 14.63
C ILE A 80 5.17 2.04 14.16
N ARG A 81 4.48 1.53 13.13
CA ARG A 81 3.22 2.11 12.63
C ARG A 81 2.14 2.19 13.71
N LEU A 82 1.95 1.12 14.48
CA LEU A 82 0.98 1.10 15.59
C LEU A 82 1.37 2.08 16.72
N GLU A 83 2.65 2.19 17.04
CA GLU A 83 3.14 3.15 18.04
C GLU A 83 2.96 4.60 17.56
N LEU A 84 3.24 4.86 16.28
CA LEU A 84 3.06 6.17 15.64
C LEU A 84 1.59 6.63 15.73
N ILE A 85 0.63 5.77 15.36
CA ILE A 85 -0.80 6.07 15.49
C ILE A 85 -1.16 6.44 16.93
N ARG A 86 -0.60 5.73 17.91
CA ARG A 86 -0.86 6.00 19.33
C ARG A 86 -0.28 7.35 19.76
N GLN A 87 0.94 7.68 19.36
CA GLN A 87 1.56 8.97 19.70
C GLN A 87 0.88 10.16 19.00
N VAL A 88 0.44 9.97 17.76
CA VAL A 88 -0.30 10.95 16.98
C VAL A 88 -1.66 11.25 17.61
N ASN A 89 -2.42 10.22 17.99
CA ASN A 89 -3.70 10.38 18.68
C ASN A 89 -3.57 11.10 20.03
N LEU A 90 -2.42 10.99 20.70
CA LEU A 90 -2.16 11.63 22.00
C LEU A 90 -1.63 13.07 21.88
N GLY A 91 -1.19 13.52 20.69
CA GLY A 91 -0.45 14.78 20.56
C GLY A 91 -0.76 15.64 19.32
N ILE A 92 -1.74 15.27 18.50
CA ILE A 92 -2.03 15.94 17.20
C ILE A 92 -3.48 16.43 17.06
N MET A 93 -4.41 16.06 17.96
CA MET A 93 -5.75 16.70 18.00
C MET A 93 -5.62 18.23 18.08
N ASP A 94 -4.74 18.73 18.95
CA ASP A 94 -4.52 20.16 19.17
C ASP A 94 -3.88 20.89 17.96
N ILE A 95 -3.18 20.18 17.08
CA ILE A 95 -2.47 20.78 15.93
C ILE A 95 -3.34 20.79 14.67
N ILE A 96 -4.15 19.74 14.46
CA ILE A 96 -5.13 19.67 13.37
C ILE A 96 -6.18 20.77 13.55
N GLU A 97 -6.60 21.05 14.78
CA GLU A 97 -7.52 22.16 15.09
C GLU A 97 -6.94 23.53 14.69
N MET A 98 -5.62 23.70 14.72
CA MET A 98 -4.96 24.97 14.41
C MET A 98 -4.64 25.18 12.92
N LYS A 99 -5.08 24.27 12.03
CA LYS A 99 -4.89 24.31 10.55
C LYS A 99 -3.43 24.46 10.08
N ARG A 100 -2.46 23.97 10.85
CA ARG A 100 -1.03 24.02 10.47
C ARG A 100 -0.58 22.68 9.89
N ALA A 101 -0.97 22.39 8.66
CA ALA A 101 -0.65 21.13 7.96
C ALA A 101 0.86 20.86 7.92
N GLU A 102 1.66 21.86 7.56
CA GLU A 102 3.13 21.75 7.50
C GLU A 102 3.76 21.39 8.85
N ALA A 103 3.30 22.03 9.94
CA ALA A 103 3.82 21.75 11.27
C ALA A 103 3.41 20.35 11.77
N ALA A 104 2.25 19.84 11.35
CA ALA A 104 1.82 18.48 11.65
C ALA A 104 2.67 17.46 10.88
N GLU A 105 2.96 17.73 9.60
CA GLU A 105 3.80 16.89 8.75
C GLU A 105 5.22 16.77 9.31
N GLU A 106 5.86 17.89 9.66
CA GLU A 106 7.21 17.89 10.24
C GLU A 106 7.26 17.13 11.57
N LYS A 107 6.31 17.37 12.47
CA LYS A 107 6.22 16.61 13.73
C LYS A 107 6.07 15.11 13.50
N PHE A 108 5.34 14.72 12.46
CA PHE A 108 5.13 13.31 12.12
C PHE A 108 6.42 12.69 11.56
N LYS A 109 7.15 13.38 10.69
CA LYS A 109 8.49 12.96 10.21
C LYS A 109 9.48 12.79 11.36
N ASP A 110 9.53 13.74 12.28
CA ASP A 110 10.39 13.69 13.47
C ASP A 110 10.05 12.50 14.38
N THR A 111 8.75 12.23 14.55
CA THR A 111 8.27 11.09 15.34
C THR A 111 8.68 9.77 14.69
N ILE A 112 8.55 9.64 13.36
CA ILE A 112 9.02 8.44 12.63
C ILE A 112 10.53 8.27 12.83
N LYS A 113 11.32 9.32 12.63
CA LYS A 113 12.78 9.24 12.78
C LYS A 113 13.17 8.74 14.17
N THR A 114 12.57 9.30 15.21
CA THR A 114 12.79 8.90 16.61
C THR A 114 12.41 7.44 16.84
N LEU A 115 11.29 6.98 16.28
CA LEU A 115 10.86 5.58 16.40
C LEU A 115 11.79 4.64 15.64
N VAL A 116 12.24 4.98 14.43
CA VAL A 116 13.19 4.16 13.67
C VAL A 116 14.49 4.01 14.44
N GLU A 117 15.05 5.09 14.98
CA GLU A 117 16.26 5.05 15.82
C GLU A 117 16.09 4.17 17.06
N LYS A 118 14.91 4.22 17.71
CA LYS A 118 14.59 3.39 18.87
C LYS A 118 14.51 1.89 18.56
N TYR A 119 13.92 1.51 17.43
CA TYR A 119 13.71 0.11 17.07
C TYR A 119 14.89 -0.50 16.30
N PHE A 120 15.71 0.33 15.65
CA PHE A 120 16.87 -0.08 14.87
C PHE A 120 18.14 0.70 15.29
N PRO A 121 18.56 0.62 16.58
CA PRO A 121 19.68 1.42 17.09
C PRO A 121 21.02 1.03 16.46
N ASP A 122 21.19 -0.26 16.12
CA ASP A 122 22.45 -0.84 15.62
C ASP A 122 22.58 -0.77 14.09
N GLN A 123 21.63 -0.16 13.39
CA GLN A 123 21.69 0.00 11.94
C GLN A 123 22.43 1.28 11.56
N ASP A 124 23.09 1.26 10.40
CA ASP A 124 23.75 2.44 9.84
C ASP A 124 22.76 3.54 9.44
N ASP A 125 23.28 4.74 9.23
CA ASP A 125 22.48 5.92 8.88
C ASP A 125 21.74 5.76 7.54
N GLU A 126 22.32 5.03 6.60
CA GLU A 126 21.71 4.75 5.30
C GLU A 126 20.45 3.89 5.46
N THR A 127 20.55 2.80 6.21
CA THR A 127 19.45 1.90 6.51
C THR A 127 18.37 2.62 7.32
N ARG A 128 18.75 3.43 8.32
CA ARG A 128 17.78 4.25 9.07
C ARG A 128 17.09 5.29 8.19
N GLY A 129 17.81 5.94 7.29
CA GLY A 129 17.27 6.89 6.32
C GLY A 129 16.28 6.23 5.36
N PHE A 130 16.63 5.05 4.86
CA PHE A 130 15.75 4.20 4.07
C PHE A 130 14.44 3.86 4.82
N LEU A 131 14.54 3.29 6.03
CA LEU A 131 13.36 2.88 6.82
C LEU A 131 12.47 4.07 7.18
N THR A 132 13.10 5.22 7.46
CA THR A 132 12.39 6.49 7.72
C THR A 132 11.63 6.94 6.48
N SER A 133 12.30 7.02 5.32
CA SER A 133 11.67 7.40 4.05
C SER A 133 10.54 6.44 3.66
N TYR A 134 10.73 5.14 3.85
CA TYR A 134 9.72 4.12 3.61
C TYR A 134 8.47 4.32 4.47
N LEU A 135 8.63 4.56 5.78
CA LEU A 135 7.52 4.80 6.70
C LEU A 135 6.79 6.10 6.41
N ILE A 136 7.52 7.17 6.03
CA ILE A 136 6.93 8.45 5.62
C ILE A 136 6.06 8.26 4.38
N ALA A 137 6.59 7.64 3.32
CA ALA A 137 5.84 7.37 2.09
C ALA A 137 4.57 6.54 2.36
N LYS A 138 4.66 5.52 3.22
CA LYS A 138 3.54 4.63 3.58
C LYS A 138 2.48 5.29 4.49
N SER A 139 2.83 6.37 5.19
CA SER A 139 1.98 6.97 6.23
C SER A 139 1.44 8.37 5.91
N LEU A 140 2.21 9.19 5.19
CA LEU A 140 1.85 10.56 4.79
C LEU A 140 1.77 10.75 3.28
N GLY A 141 2.59 10.01 2.53
CA GLY A 141 2.64 10.09 1.08
C GLY A 141 1.48 9.36 0.40
N LEU A 142 1.60 9.21 -0.92
CA LEU A 142 0.65 8.43 -1.73
C LEU A 142 0.92 6.92 -1.64
N GLY A 143 1.65 6.48 -0.61
CA GLY A 143 2.04 5.09 -0.43
C GLY A 143 2.88 4.55 -1.58
N THR A 144 2.52 3.38 -2.06
CA THR A 144 3.23 2.72 -3.17
C THR A 144 3.06 3.43 -4.51
N ILE A 145 2.11 4.36 -4.66
CA ILE A 145 1.93 5.14 -5.89
C ILE A 145 3.08 6.13 -6.08
N GLU A 146 3.58 6.72 -4.98
CA GLU A 146 4.73 7.64 -5.02
C GLU A 146 5.96 6.97 -5.65
N LEU A 147 6.14 5.68 -5.36
CA LEU A 147 7.21 4.88 -5.95
C LEU A 147 7.09 4.82 -7.48
N LEU A 148 5.87 4.61 -7.99
CA LEU A 148 5.61 4.59 -9.44
C LEU A 148 5.81 5.97 -10.08
N MET A 149 5.43 7.05 -9.38
CA MET A 149 5.57 8.42 -9.88
C MET A 149 7.04 8.83 -10.05
N ASP A 150 7.93 8.32 -9.21
CA ASP A 150 9.36 8.61 -9.28
C ASP A 150 10.08 7.81 -10.39
N ASP A 151 9.42 6.84 -11.01
CA ASP A 151 10.01 6.05 -12.09
C ASP A 151 9.94 6.79 -13.43
N VAL A 152 11.11 7.28 -13.87
CA VAL A 152 11.29 7.97 -15.15
C VAL A 152 10.99 7.11 -16.37
N MET A 153 10.88 5.79 -16.25
CA MET A 153 10.53 4.88 -17.35
C MET A 153 9.01 4.76 -17.57
N LEU A 154 8.20 5.31 -16.68
CA LEU A 154 6.75 5.36 -16.82
C LEU A 154 6.31 6.70 -17.45
N GLU A 155 5.34 6.63 -18.35
CA GLU A 155 4.69 7.81 -18.95
C GLU A 155 3.31 8.06 -18.36
N GLU A 156 2.60 6.99 -18.02
CA GLU A 156 1.23 7.03 -17.52
C GLU A 156 1.05 6.06 -16.36
N ILE A 157 0.28 6.48 -15.36
CA ILE A 157 -0.18 5.66 -14.23
C ILE A 157 -1.70 5.77 -14.20
N VAL A 158 -2.39 4.64 -14.30
CA VAL A 158 -3.85 4.57 -14.35
C VAL A 158 -4.37 3.78 -13.15
N ILE A 159 -5.25 4.43 -12.40
CA ILE A 159 -5.94 3.89 -11.23
C ILE A 159 -7.42 3.87 -11.56
N ASN A 160 -7.98 2.68 -11.74
CA ASN A 160 -9.41 2.53 -12.09
C ASN A 160 -10.29 2.33 -10.84
N GLN A 161 -9.94 1.33 -10.03
CA GLN A 161 -10.67 0.95 -8.82
C GLN A 161 -9.70 0.20 -7.89
N ALA A 162 -9.97 0.18 -6.59
CA ALA A 162 -9.07 -0.43 -5.60
C ALA A 162 -8.97 -1.96 -5.73
N THR A 163 -10.01 -2.58 -6.30
CA THR A 163 -10.04 -4.03 -6.56
C THR A 163 -9.22 -4.45 -7.77
N ASP A 164 -8.82 -3.50 -8.62
CA ASP A 164 -7.93 -3.72 -9.75
C ASP A 164 -6.50 -3.26 -9.41
N PRO A 165 -5.49 -3.92 -9.98
CA PRO A 165 -4.13 -3.45 -9.85
C PRO A 165 -3.96 -2.11 -10.58
N VAL A 166 -2.98 -1.33 -10.15
CA VAL A 166 -2.57 -0.11 -10.86
C VAL A 166 -1.99 -0.52 -12.22
N TRP A 167 -2.36 0.22 -13.26
CA TRP A 167 -1.84 0.05 -14.61
C TRP A 167 -0.82 1.13 -14.90
N VAL A 168 0.20 0.79 -15.69
CA VAL A 168 1.23 1.75 -16.08
C VAL A 168 1.55 1.61 -17.57
N TYR A 169 1.91 2.73 -18.19
CA TYR A 169 2.49 2.73 -19.52
C TYR A 169 4.00 2.93 -19.42
N HIS A 170 4.76 1.91 -19.77
CA HIS A 170 6.22 1.92 -19.74
C HIS A 170 6.79 2.31 -21.10
N LYS A 171 7.71 3.28 -21.15
CA LYS A 171 8.30 3.85 -22.37
C LYS A 171 8.76 2.82 -23.41
N GLN A 172 9.33 1.71 -22.94
CA GLN A 172 9.87 0.64 -23.81
C GLN A 172 8.94 -0.56 -23.99
N HIS A 173 7.98 -0.76 -23.09
CA HIS A 173 7.22 -2.02 -23.02
C HIS A 173 5.70 -1.84 -23.15
N GLY A 174 5.24 -0.59 -23.31
CA GLY A 174 3.83 -0.25 -23.46
C GLY A 174 3.04 -0.51 -22.18
N TRP A 175 1.79 -0.94 -22.32
CA TRP A 175 0.89 -1.21 -21.20
C TRP A 175 1.33 -2.41 -20.38
N LEU A 176 1.53 -2.17 -19.08
CA LEU A 176 1.87 -3.17 -18.08
C LEU A 176 0.87 -3.15 -16.93
N ARG A 177 0.66 -4.32 -16.33
CA ARG A 177 -0.10 -4.46 -15.09
C ARG A 177 0.85 -4.54 -13.91
N THR A 178 0.67 -3.72 -12.88
CA THR A 178 1.53 -3.78 -11.70
C THR A 178 1.10 -4.88 -10.72
N THR A 179 1.93 -5.15 -9.71
CA THR A 179 1.55 -5.94 -8.53
C THR A 179 0.97 -5.08 -7.39
N ILE A 180 0.77 -3.78 -7.62
CA ILE A 180 0.33 -2.81 -6.61
C ILE A 180 -1.19 -2.68 -6.65
N TYR A 181 -1.80 -2.73 -5.48
CA TYR A 181 -3.23 -2.52 -5.25
C TYR A 181 -3.44 -1.39 -4.23
N LEU A 182 -4.51 -0.63 -4.41
CA LEU A 182 -4.97 0.31 -3.39
C LEU A 182 -5.75 -0.44 -2.32
N ARG A 183 -5.81 0.12 -1.11
CA ARG A 183 -6.50 -0.52 0.03
C ARG A 183 -8.00 -0.44 -0.12
N ASP A 184 -8.49 0.72 -0.54
CA ASP A 184 -9.90 1.04 -0.64
C ASP A 184 -10.15 2.20 -1.62
N GLU A 185 -11.42 2.41 -1.94
CA GLU A 185 -11.88 3.46 -2.86
C GLU A 185 -11.71 4.87 -2.29
N ASP A 186 -11.57 5.02 -0.97
CA ASP A 186 -11.38 6.34 -0.36
C ASP A 186 -10.01 6.92 -0.73
N GLN A 187 -9.04 6.07 -1.12
CA GLN A 187 -7.75 6.51 -1.67
C GLN A 187 -7.84 7.08 -3.10
N ILE A 188 -8.98 6.93 -3.79
CA ILE A 188 -9.18 7.37 -5.18
C ILE A 188 -10.03 8.67 -5.23
N ARG A 189 -10.76 8.99 -4.15
CA ARG A 189 -11.75 10.08 -4.10
C ARG A 189 -11.21 11.42 -3.62
#